data_AF-A0A6J5XKP4-F1
#
_entry.id   AF-A0A6J5XKP4-F1
#
_cell.length_a   1.000
_cell.length_b   1.000
_cell.length_c   1.000
_cell.angle_alpha   90.00
_cell.angle_beta   90.00
_cell.angle_gamma   90.00
#
_symmetry.space_group_name_H-M   'P 1'
#
loop_
_entity.id
_entity.type
_entity.pdbx_description
1 polymer ?
#
loop_
_entity_poly.entity_id
_entity_poly.type
_entity_poly.pdbx_seq_one_letter_code
_entity_poly.pdbx_strand_id
1 'polypeptide(L)'
;MSPNWKSLFFLLLLQLFKLCFSKSQPFTSSSSNSDLQFPCKPPHYSSYPFCNTSLPITTRAQSLISLLTLREKIQQLSNNASAIPRLGIPPYEWWSESLHGIATNGPGVSFNGTIPSATSFPQVIVTAAAFNRTLWSLIGSAIAVEARSMYNLGQAGLTFWAPNINIFRDPRWGRGQETPGEDPMVASAYAIEFVNGFQGGNWGIRHDGVWREESFGRS
;
A
#
# COMPACT_ATOMS: atom_id res chain seq x y z
N MET A 1 30.41 -33.68 56.34
CA MET A 1 29.59 -32.46 56.20
C MET A 1 30.40 -31.49 55.33
N SER A 2 30.01 -31.02 54.15
CA SER A 2 28.70 -30.92 53.49
C SER A 2 28.85 -30.97 51.96
N PRO A 3 28.09 -31.80 51.23
CA PRO A 3 28.08 -31.82 49.76
C PRO A 3 27.01 -30.85 49.22
N ASN A 4 27.23 -29.54 49.30
CA ASN A 4 26.21 -28.55 48.88
C ASN A 4 26.47 -27.86 47.53
N TRP A 5 27.65 -28.00 46.93
CA TRP A 5 27.95 -27.31 45.67
C TRP A 5 27.13 -27.84 44.49
N LYS A 6 26.98 -29.17 44.36
CA LYS A 6 26.23 -29.78 43.25
C LYS A 6 24.76 -29.38 43.27
N SER A 7 24.16 -29.25 44.46
CA SER A 7 22.77 -28.82 44.64
C SER A 7 22.59 -27.34 44.32
N LEU A 8 23.53 -26.48 44.75
CA LEU A 8 23.53 -25.05 44.45
C LEU A 8 23.68 -24.76 42.95
N PHE A 9 24.54 -25.52 42.26
CA PHE A 9 24.73 -25.36 40.81
C PHE A 9 23.50 -25.81 40.01
N PHE A 10 22.83 -26.88 40.45
CA PHE A 10 21.60 -27.37 39.82
C PHE A 10 20.42 -26.41 40.04
N LEU A 11 20.31 -25.80 41.23
CA LEU A 11 19.31 -24.79 41.53
C LEU A 11 19.53 -23.50 40.73
N LEU A 12 20.78 -23.07 40.54
CA LEU A 12 21.12 -21.90 39.71
C LEU A 12 20.77 -22.12 38.23
N LEU A 13 21.05 -23.32 37.70
CA LEU A 13 20.66 -23.70 36.34
C LEU A 13 19.14 -23.76 36.16
N LEU A 14 18.39 -24.27 37.14
CA LEU A 14 16.93 -24.27 37.10
C LEU A 14 16.33 -22.86 37.15
N GLN A 15 16.94 -21.93 37.89
CA GLN A 15 16.48 -20.54 37.93
C GLN A 15 16.75 -19.80 36.61
N LEU A 16 17.92 -20.03 35.99
CA LEU A 16 18.24 -19.49 34.67
C LEU A 16 17.32 -20.07 33.58
N PHE A 17 16.96 -21.35 33.66
CA PHE A 17 16.00 -21.97 32.73
C PHE A 17 14.57 -21.40 32.88
N LYS A 18 14.15 -21.05 34.11
CA LYS A 18 12.86 -20.38 34.35
C LYS A 18 12.83 -18.93 33.85
N LEU A 19 13.96 -18.22 33.85
CA LEU A 19 14.08 -16.87 33.28
C LEU A 19 14.09 -16.89 31.75
N CYS A 20 14.65 -17.92 31.12
CA CYS A 20 14.57 -18.10 29.66
C CYS A 20 13.19 -18.59 29.17
N PHE A 21 12.40 -19.25 30.03
CA PHE A 21 11.04 -19.71 29.73
C PHE A 21 10.00 -18.95 30.56
N SER A 22 10.10 -17.62 30.61
CA SER A 22 8.89 -16.83 30.84
C SER A 22 8.00 -17.06 29.62
N LYS A 23 6.88 -17.78 29.82
CA LYS A 23 5.86 -17.97 28.81
C LYS A 23 5.53 -16.62 28.19
N SER A 24 6.00 -16.36 26.98
CA SER A 24 5.33 -15.44 26.08
C SER A 24 3.91 -15.97 26.00
N GLN A 25 2.97 -15.27 26.63
CA GLN A 25 1.56 -15.55 26.41
C GLN A 25 1.38 -15.56 24.89
N PRO A 26 0.86 -16.64 24.28
CA PRO A 26 0.42 -16.53 22.91
C PRO A 26 -0.57 -15.37 22.94
N PHE A 27 -0.24 -14.30 22.22
CA PHE A 27 -1.18 -13.25 21.92
C PHE A 27 -2.36 -14.00 21.34
N THR A 28 -3.44 -14.11 22.09
CA THR A 28 -4.69 -14.65 21.57
C THR A 28 -5.00 -13.73 20.42
N SER A 29 -4.73 -14.19 19.20
CA SER A 29 -5.22 -13.58 17.99
C SER A 29 -6.72 -13.73 18.11
N SER A 30 -7.35 -12.77 18.77
CA SER A 30 -8.76 -12.51 18.59
C SER A 30 -8.95 -12.52 17.09
N SER A 31 -9.77 -13.43 16.60
CA SER A 31 -10.25 -13.45 15.23
C SER A 31 -10.88 -12.10 14.96
N SER A 32 -10.07 -11.11 14.57
CA SER A 32 -10.56 -9.85 14.08
C SER A 32 -11.05 -10.18 12.69
N ASN A 33 -12.37 -10.29 12.54
CA ASN A 33 -12.99 -9.82 11.30
C ASN A 33 -12.29 -8.49 10.99
N SER A 34 -11.42 -8.50 10.00
CA SER A 34 -10.60 -7.36 9.59
C SER A 34 -11.48 -6.40 8.81
N ASP A 35 -12.58 -5.98 9.42
CA ASP A 35 -13.40 -4.92 8.88
C ASP A 35 -12.55 -3.65 8.91
N LEU A 36 -12.18 -3.18 7.72
CA LEU A 36 -11.51 -1.90 7.54
C LEU A 36 -12.25 -0.83 8.33
N GLN A 37 -11.53 -0.26 9.30
CA GLN A 37 -12.02 0.83 10.10
C GLN A 37 -11.87 2.12 9.30
N PHE A 38 -12.98 2.77 8.99
CA PHE A 38 -12.98 4.06 8.30
C PHE A 38 -13.34 5.16 9.30
N PRO A 39 -12.64 6.31 9.28
CA PRO A 39 -12.86 7.39 10.26
C PRO A 39 -14.29 7.94 10.31
N CYS A 40 -15.02 7.84 9.19
CA CYS A 40 -16.34 8.46 9.03
C CYS A 40 -17.50 7.44 9.05
N LYS A 41 -17.27 6.19 9.52
CA LYS A 41 -18.35 5.21 9.71
C LYS A 41 -19.04 5.41 11.09
N PRO A 42 -20.38 5.35 11.17
CA PRO A 42 -21.09 5.32 12.46
C PRO A 42 -20.59 4.17 13.35
N PRO A 43 -20.59 4.28 14.70
CA PRO A 43 -21.13 5.38 15.53
C PRO A 43 -20.12 6.52 15.79
N HIS A 44 -18.89 6.42 15.29
CA HIS A 44 -17.82 7.38 15.54
C HIS A 44 -17.97 8.61 14.61
N TYR A 45 -18.86 9.51 15.05
CA TYR A 45 -19.00 10.94 14.71
C TYR A 45 -18.78 11.40 13.26
N SER A 46 -19.90 11.48 12.55
CA SER A 46 -20.11 12.25 11.32
C SER A 46 -20.03 13.78 11.48
N SER A 47 -19.68 14.30 12.66
CA SER A 47 -19.72 15.74 12.96
C SER A 47 -18.50 16.53 12.49
N TYR A 48 -17.39 15.85 12.16
CA TYR A 48 -16.20 16.54 11.70
C TYR A 48 -16.35 17.02 10.23
N PRO A 49 -15.91 18.25 9.90
CA PRO A 49 -15.99 18.73 8.52
C PRO A 49 -15.20 17.84 7.53
N PHE A 50 -14.13 17.16 7.97
CA PHE A 50 -13.39 16.23 7.11
C PHE A 50 -14.20 14.99 6.68
N CYS A 51 -15.30 14.67 7.39
CA CYS A 51 -16.25 13.63 7.01
C CYS A 51 -17.39 14.10 6.10
N ASN A 52 -17.57 15.41 5.90
CA ASN A 52 -18.60 15.94 5.02
C ASN A 52 -18.16 15.85 3.55
N THR A 53 -18.74 14.91 2.80
CA THR A 53 -18.41 14.67 1.38
C THR A 53 -18.90 15.76 0.42
N SER A 54 -19.78 16.67 0.87
CA SER A 54 -20.20 17.84 0.08
C SER A 54 -19.16 18.97 0.08
N LEU A 55 -18.16 18.92 0.96
CA LEU A 55 -17.07 19.90 1.00
C LEU A 55 -15.92 19.50 0.06
N PRO A 56 -15.17 20.47 -0.50
CA PRO A 56 -13.98 20.19 -1.28
C PRO A 56 -12.94 19.37 -0.51
N ILE A 57 -12.20 18.49 -1.20
CA ILE A 57 -11.16 17.64 -0.60
C ILE A 57 -10.14 18.48 0.18
N THR A 58 -9.74 19.64 -0.37
CA THR A 58 -8.80 20.56 0.27
C THR A 58 -9.32 21.08 1.61
N THR A 59 -10.59 21.48 1.67
CA THR A 59 -11.26 21.92 2.91
C THR A 59 -11.32 20.79 3.93
N ARG A 60 -11.65 19.57 3.49
CA ARG A 60 -11.71 18.39 4.35
C ARG A 60 -10.33 18.04 4.92
N ALA A 61 -9.29 18.03 4.08
CA ALA A 61 -7.92 17.77 4.50
C ALA A 61 -7.40 18.84 5.48
N GLN A 62 -7.67 20.11 5.20
CA GLN A 62 -7.30 21.22 6.11
C GLN A 62 -8.01 21.09 7.46
N SER A 63 -9.31 20.76 7.46
CA SER A 63 -10.05 20.51 8.70
C SER A 63 -9.41 19.39 9.51
N LEU A 64 -9.02 18.29 8.88
CA LEU A 64 -8.32 17.21 9.55
C LEU A 64 -7.00 17.70 10.17
N ILE A 65 -6.14 18.35 9.37
CA ILE A 65 -4.82 18.83 9.82
C ILE A 65 -4.94 19.85 10.96
N SER A 66 -5.99 20.69 10.96
CA SER A 66 -6.24 21.67 12.03
C SER A 66 -6.59 21.02 13.37
N LEU A 67 -7.14 19.80 13.36
CA LEU A 67 -7.51 19.07 14.56
C LEU A 67 -6.34 18.27 15.15
N LEU A 68 -5.23 18.14 14.42
CA LEU A 68 -4.04 17.43 14.87
C LEU A 68 -3.20 18.29 15.80
N THR A 69 -2.80 17.70 16.93
CA THR A 69 -1.72 18.21 17.75
C THR A 69 -0.40 18.17 17.00
N LEU A 70 0.61 18.93 17.45
CA LEU A 70 1.94 18.89 16.85
C LEU A 70 2.54 17.47 16.86
N ARG A 71 2.33 16.72 17.94
CA ARG A 71 2.83 15.33 18.06
C ARG A 71 2.15 14.40 17.06
N GLU A 72 0.83 14.49 16.92
CA GLU A 72 0.08 13.72 15.92
C GLU A 72 0.55 14.07 14.50
N LYS A 73 0.82 15.35 14.19
CA LYS A 73 1.37 15.77 12.89
C LYS A 73 2.72 15.11 12.59
N ILE A 74 3.64 15.10 13.57
CA ILE A 74 4.96 14.46 13.42
C ILE A 74 4.81 12.97 13.08
N GLN A 75 3.84 12.29 13.71
CA GLN A 75 3.57 10.88 13.45
C GLN A 75 3.00 10.58 12.05
N GLN A 76 2.58 11.60 11.30
CA GLN A 76 2.09 11.45 9.92
C GLN A 76 3.16 11.73 8.85
N LEU A 77 4.41 12.04 9.24
CA LEU A 77 5.49 12.40 8.29
C LEU A 77 6.31 11.20 7.80
N SER A 78 5.99 9.99 8.23
CA SER A 78 6.64 8.74 7.80
C SER A 78 5.68 7.92 6.92
N ASN A 79 6.22 6.96 6.16
CA ASN A 79 5.40 6.05 5.37
C ASN A 79 4.48 5.19 6.25
N ASN A 80 4.96 4.78 7.43
CA ASN A 80 4.15 4.09 8.43
C ASN A 80 3.48 5.13 9.35
N ALA A 81 2.39 5.73 8.87
CA ALA A 81 1.67 6.76 9.60
C ALA A 81 0.86 6.13 10.73
N SER A 82 1.11 6.59 11.95
CA SER A 82 0.44 6.04 13.15
C SER A 82 -1.04 6.43 13.18
N ALA A 83 -1.85 5.57 13.81
CA ALA A 83 -3.24 5.87 14.10
C ALA A 83 -3.39 7.14 14.94
N ILE A 84 -4.53 7.82 14.80
CA ILE A 84 -4.94 8.93 15.68
C ILE A 84 -6.29 8.53 16.32
N PRO A 85 -6.26 7.74 17.41
CA PRO A 85 -7.47 7.13 17.98
C PRO A 85 -8.53 8.14 18.42
N ARG A 86 -8.09 9.31 18.93
CA ARG A 86 -9.00 10.40 19.35
C ARG A 86 -9.89 10.92 18.22
N LEU A 87 -9.40 10.86 16.97
CA LEU A 87 -10.13 11.27 15.78
C LEU A 87 -10.69 10.07 14.98
N GLY A 88 -10.54 8.84 15.50
CA GLY A 88 -10.98 7.62 14.81
C GLY A 88 -10.18 7.31 13.54
N ILE A 89 -8.97 7.83 13.39
CA ILE A 89 -8.16 7.65 12.19
C ILE A 89 -7.30 6.40 12.35
N PRO A 90 -7.45 5.39 11.47
CA PRO A 90 -6.65 4.19 11.50
C PRO A 90 -5.19 4.51 11.15
N PRO A 91 -4.23 3.61 11.45
CA PRO A 91 -2.90 3.73 10.89
C PRO A 91 -2.97 3.59 9.36
N TYR A 92 -2.02 4.18 8.66
CA TYR A 92 -1.95 4.12 7.21
C TYR A 92 -0.52 3.86 6.75
N GLU A 93 -0.33 2.90 5.85
CA GLU A 93 0.95 2.62 5.23
C GLU A 93 0.97 3.22 3.82
N TRP A 94 1.84 4.21 3.61
CA TRP A 94 2.00 4.91 2.34
C TRP A 94 2.86 4.13 1.33
N TRP A 95 3.64 3.16 1.80
CA TRP A 95 4.54 2.37 0.97
C TRP A 95 3.91 1.05 0.51
N SER A 96 3.20 1.12 -0.62
CA SER A 96 2.82 -0.06 -1.42
C SER A 96 3.53 -0.01 -2.77
N GLU A 97 3.75 -1.17 -3.40
CA GLU A 97 4.50 -1.29 -4.65
C GLU A 97 3.61 -1.86 -5.77
N SER A 98 3.68 -1.26 -6.96
CA SER A 98 2.82 -1.68 -8.09
C SER A 98 3.45 -1.52 -9.47
N LEU A 99 4.78 -1.65 -9.58
CA LEU A 99 5.54 -1.34 -10.79
C LEU A 99 5.02 -2.06 -12.06
N HIS A 100 4.72 -3.35 -11.95
CA HIS A 100 4.18 -4.17 -13.04
C HIS A 100 3.19 -5.21 -12.51
N GLY A 101 2.36 -4.79 -11.54
CA GLY A 101 1.54 -5.68 -10.71
C GLY A 101 1.73 -5.35 -9.23
N ILE A 102 0.77 -5.73 -8.39
CA ILE A 102 0.84 -5.49 -6.94
C ILE A 102 1.94 -6.37 -6.32
N ALA A 103 2.83 -5.77 -5.52
CA ALA A 103 4.02 -6.46 -4.99
C ALA A 103 4.19 -6.26 -3.47
N THR A 104 4.95 -7.16 -2.84
CA THR A 104 5.25 -7.18 -1.39
C THR A 104 6.63 -6.64 -1.05
N ASN A 105 7.27 -5.93 -1.97
CA ASN A 105 8.58 -5.30 -1.74
C ASN A 105 8.50 -4.13 -0.73
N GLY A 106 7.29 -3.63 -0.44
CA GLY A 106 6.98 -2.70 0.65
C GLY A 106 6.03 -3.30 1.69
N PRO A 107 5.90 -2.68 2.87
CA PRO A 107 5.07 -3.18 3.97
C PRO A 107 3.56 -3.00 3.77
N GLY A 108 3.14 -2.17 2.80
CA GLY A 108 1.74 -1.80 2.59
C GLY A 108 0.91 -2.79 1.79
N VAL A 109 1.40 -4.01 1.53
CA VAL A 109 0.70 -5.06 0.79
C VAL A 109 0.90 -6.40 1.50
N SER A 110 -0.18 -7.18 1.67
CA SER A 110 -0.16 -8.53 2.21
C SER A 110 -0.98 -9.49 1.35
N PHE A 111 -0.35 -10.55 0.87
CA PHE A 111 -1.04 -11.68 0.23
C PHE A 111 -1.44 -12.78 1.23
N ASN A 112 -1.23 -12.57 2.53
CA ASN A 112 -1.68 -13.49 3.58
C ASN A 112 -3.13 -13.17 3.99
N GLY A 113 -4.07 -13.41 3.08
CA GLY A 113 -5.49 -13.10 3.26
C GLY A 113 -6.36 -13.72 2.17
N THR A 114 -7.53 -13.13 1.93
CA THR A 114 -8.50 -13.62 0.94
C THR A 114 -7.97 -13.58 -0.49
N ILE A 115 -7.19 -12.56 -0.83
CA ILE A 115 -6.49 -12.44 -2.12
C ILE A 115 -5.05 -12.95 -1.93
N PRO A 116 -4.72 -14.16 -2.42
CA PRO A 116 -3.39 -14.77 -2.21
C PRO A 116 -2.36 -14.36 -3.26
N SER A 117 -2.78 -13.69 -4.33
CA SER A 117 -1.92 -13.27 -5.44
C SER A 117 -2.56 -12.14 -6.25
N ALA A 118 -1.74 -11.46 -7.05
CA ALA A 118 -2.13 -10.43 -8.01
C ALA A 118 -1.50 -10.74 -9.37
N THR A 119 -1.98 -10.09 -10.43
CA THR A 119 -1.43 -10.30 -11.78
C THR A 119 -0.02 -9.74 -11.86
N SER A 120 0.90 -10.52 -12.41
CA SER A 120 2.28 -10.10 -12.70
C SER A 120 2.41 -9.84 -14.20
N PHE A 121 2.44 -8.57 -14.58
CA PHE A 121 2.64 -8.13 -15.96
C PHE A 121 4.13 -8.20 -16.34
N PRO A 122 4.47 -8.15 -17.65
CA PRO A 122 5.85 -7.99 -18.06
C PRO A 122 6.49 -6.76 -17.43
N GLN A 123 7.77 -6.86 -17.09
CA GLN A 123 8.55 -5.75 -16.56
C GLN A 123 8.48 -4.52 -17.49
N VAL A 124 8.60 -3.32 -16.94
CA VAL A 124 8.30 -2.05 -17.65
C VAL A 124 9.03 -1.93 -18.98
N ILE A 125 10.31 -2.31 -19.06
CA ILE A 125 11.08 -2.25 -20.31
C ILE A 125 10.47 -3.10 -21.44
N VAL A 126 9.87 -4.25 -21.12
CA VAL A 126 9.20 -5.13 -22.08
C VAL A 126 7.83 -4.57 -22.46
N THR A 127 7.09 -4.05 -21.48
CA THR A 127 5.80 -3.41 -21.71
C THR A 127 5.93 -2.17 -22.61
N ALA A 128 6.98 -1.35 -22.39
CA ALA A 128 7.28 -0.18 -23.21
C ALA A 128 7.70 -0.55 -24.65
N ALA A 129 8.39 -1.68 -24.84
CA ALA A 129 8.79 -2.16 -26.17
C ALA A 129 7.61 -2.51 -27.10
N ALA A 130 6.38 -2.57 -26.60
CA ALA A 130 5.18 -2.71 -27.43
C ALA A 130 4.80 -1.41 -28.16
N PHE A 131 5.32 -0.24 -27.74
CA PHE A 131 4.96 1.09 -28.26
C PHE A 131 3.45 1.34 -28.35
N ASN A 132 2.69 0.74 -27.44
CA ASN A 132 1.24 0.77 -27.43
C ASN A 132 0.73 1.52 -26.19
N ARG A 133 0.34 2.78 -26.39
CA ARG A 133 -0.17 3.67 -25.34
C ARG A 133 -1.43 3.13 -24.65
N THR A 134 -2.36 2.58 -25.43
CA THR A 134 -3.58 1.98 -24.92
C THR A 134 -3.25 0.81 -23.99
N LEU A 135 -2.30 -0.04 -24.36
CA LEU A 135 -1.85 -1.15 -23.52
C LEU A 135 -1.28 -0.66 -22.18
N TRP A 136 -0.46 0.40 -22.18
CA TRP A 136 0.14 0.96 -20.96
C TRP A 136 -0.93 1.47 -19.99
N SER A 137 -1.96 2.15 -20.51
CA SER A 137 -3.10 2.59 -19.70
C SER A 137 -3.91 1.40 -19.17
N LEU A 138 -4.19 0.40 -20.00
CA LEU A 138 -4.98 -0.77 -19.59
C LEU A 138 -4.28 -1.56 -18.46
N ILE A 139 -2.95 -1.70 -18.53
CA ILE A 139 -2.16 -2.31 -17.46
C ILE A 139 -2.30 -1.49 -16.17
N GLY A 140 -2.11 -0.16 -16.23
CA GLY A 140 -2.29 0.71 -15.06
C GLY A 140 -3.69 0.57 -14.44
N SER A 141 -4.74 0.51 -15.26
CA SER A 141 -6.11 0.33 -14.79
C SER A 141 -6.38 -1.05 -14.19
N ALA A 142 -5.84 -2.12 -14.78
CA ALA A 142 -5.98 -3.47 -14.22
C ALA A 142 -5.33 -3.56 -12.83
N ILE A 143 -4.12 -3.02 -12.68
CA ILE A 143 -3.43 -2.95 -11.39
C ILE A 143 -4.23 -2.13 -10.38
N ALA A 144 -4.84 -1.00 -10.78
CA ALA A 144 -5.66 -0.19 -9.89
C ALA A 144 -6.91 -0.91 -9.36
N VAL A 145 -7.55 -1.74 -10.19
CA VAL A 145 -8.69 -2.58 -9.78
C VAL A 145 -8.25 -3.62 -8.75
N GLU A 146 -7.11 -4.27 -8.97
CA GLU A 146 -6.53 -5.22 -8.00
C GLU A 146 -6.16 -4.52 -6.69
N ALA A 147 -5.45 -3.39 -6.77
CA ALA A 147 -5.11 -2.54 -5.61
C ALA A 147 -6.35 -2.18 -4.79
N ARG A 148 -7.42 -1.73 -5.46
CA ARG A 148 -8.65 -1.34 -4.77
C ARG A 148 -9.36 -2.53 -4.13
N SER A 149 -9.33 -3.68 -4.80
CA SER A 149 -9.90 -4.94 -4.28
C SER A 149 -9.16 -5.38 -3.01
N MET A 150 -7.82 -5.35 -3.03
CA MET A 150 -7.00 -5.65 -1.85
C MET A 150 -7.20 -4.63 -0.73
N TYR A 151 -7.28 -3.33 -1.06
CA TYR A 151 -7.57 -2.30 -0.07
C TYR A 151 -8.89 -2.58 0.64
N ASN A 152 -9.96 -2.92 -0.09
CA ASN A 152 -11.28 -3.22 0.47
C ASN A 152 -11.32 -4.45 1.40
N LEU A 153 -10.26 -5.25 1.43
CA LEU A 153 -10.10 -6.41 2.33
C LEU A 153 -9.02 -6.18 3.40
N GLY A 154 -8.46 -4.97 3.51
CA GLY A 154 -7.39 -4.66 4.47
C GLY A 154 -6.04 -5.28 4.11
N GLN A 155 -5.86 -5.69 2.84
CA GLN A 155 -4.65 -6.34 2.36
C GLN A 155 -3.70 -5.37 1.65
N ALA A 156 -4.11 -4.13 1.38
CA ALA A 156 -3.24 -3.11 0.77
C ALA A 156 -3.63 -1.68 1.22
N GLY A 157 -2.74 -0.71 0.96
CA GLY A 157 -3.04 0.73 1.01
C GLY A 157 -3.75 1.25 -0.25
N LEU A 158 -3.77 2.58 -0.43
CA LEU A 158 -4.31 3.26 -1.63
C LEU A 158 -3.24 4.05 -2.40
N THR A 159 -1.99 4.07 -1.92
CA THR A 159 -0.87 4.77 -2.54
C THR A 159 0.20 3.79 -2.92
N PHE A 160 0.68 3.87 -4.15
CA PHE A 160 1.66 2.94 -4.69
C PHE A 160 2.83 3.71 -5.33
N TRP A 161 4.05 3.21 -5.13
CA TRP A 161 5.27 3.84 -5.62
C TRP A 161 5.60 3.36 -7.05
N ALA A 162 4.76 3.78 -8.00
CA ALA A 162 4.90 3.48 -9.41
C ALA A 162 4.35 4.66 -10.25
N PRO A 163 4.78 4.81 -11.52
CA PRO A 163 5.82 4.03 -12.21
C PRO A 163 7.24 4.57 -11.97
N ASN A 164 8.26 3.77 -12.29
CA ASN A 164 9.63 4.25 -12.39
C ASN A 164 9.86 4.86 -13.80
N ILE A 165 10.06 6.17 -13.83
CA ILE A 165 10.15 6.98 -15.05
C ILE A 165 11.54 7.57 -15.28
N ASN A 166 12.55 7.06 -14.58
CA ASN A 166 13.93 7.44 -14.83
C ASN A 166 14.35 7.02 -16.25
N ILE A 167 15.31 7.74 -16.82
CA ILE A 167 15.87 7.41 -18.13
C ILE A 167 16.95 6.35 -17.98
N PHE A 168 16.86 5.26 -18.72
CA PHE A 168 17.87 4.19 -18.75
C PHE A 168 19.13 4.60 -19.52
N ARG A 169 19.81 5.64 -19.03
CA ARG A 169 20.94 6.28 -19.72
C ARG A 169 22.20 5.41 -19.80
N ASP A 170 22.55 4.74 -18.70
CA ASP A 170 23.71 3.86 -18.64
C ASP A 170 23.22 2.41 -18.64
N PRO A 171 23.56 1.59 -19.65
CA PRO A 171 23.06 0.22 -19.77
C PRO A 171 23.48 -0.69 -18.61
N ARG A 172 24.45 -0.27 -17.79
CA ARG A 172 24.90 -1.00 -16.59
C ARG A 172 24.00 -0.74 -15.37
N TRP A 173 23.07 0.21 -15.45
CA TRP A 173 22.17 0.50 -14.35
C TRP A 173 21.24 -0.69 -14.07
N GLY A 174 21.48 -1.40 -12.96
CA GLY A 174 20.77 -2.64 -12.61
C GLY A 174 19.28 -2.50 -12.26
N ARG A 175 18.71 -1.29 -12.36
CA ARG A 175 17.25 -1.04 -12.30
C ARG A 175 16.68 -0.52 -13.62
N GLY A 176 17.48 -0.49 -14.69
CA GLY A 176 17.02 -0.02 -15.99
C GLY A 176 15.85 -0.83 -16.56
N GLN A 177 15.74 -2.12 -16.20
CA GLN A 177 14.59 -2.94 -16.55
C GLN A 177 13.27 -2.38 -16.01
N GLU A 178 13.29 -1.68 -14.87
CA GLU A 178 12.11 -1.08 -14.25
C GLU A 178 11.60 0.16 -14.98
N THR A 179 12.28 0.60 -16.04
CA THR A 179 11.99 1.86 -16.73
C THR A 179 11.49 1.63 -18.15
N PRO A 180 10.81 2.61 -18.75
CA PRO A 180 10.36 2.55 -20.15
C PRO A 180 11.48 2.76 -21.19
N GLY A 181 12.76 2.67 -20.80
CA GLY A 181 13.91 2.73 -21.71
C GLY A 181 14.72 4.03 -21.62
N GLU A 182 15.54 4.27 -22.65
CA GLU A 182 16.48 5.39 -22.71
C GLU A 182 15.90 6.68 -23.32
N ASP A 183 14.76 6.59 -24.00
CA ASP A 183 14.17 7.72 -24.71
C ASP A 183 13.20 8.53 -23.82
N PRO A 184 13.44 9.84 -23.61
CA PRO A 184 12.56 10.68 -22.79
C PRO A 184 11.13 10.82 -23.34
N MET A 185 10.91 10.73 -24.65
CA MET A 185 9.56 10.86 -25.21
C MET A 185 8.71 9.62 -24.92
N VAL A 186 9.29 8.42 -25.09
CA VAL A 186 8.66 7.15 -24.70
C VAL A 186 8.43 7.12 -23.20
N ALA A 187 9.42 7.52 -22.40
CA ALA A 187 9.27 7.55 -20.95
C ALA A 187 8.15 8.48 -20.49
N SER A 188 8.06 9.68 -21.07
CA SER A 188 6.97 10.63 -20.78
C SER A 188 5.60 10.07 -21.21
N ALA A 189 5.51 9.44 -22.38
CA ALA A 189 4.27 8.87 -22.87
C ALA A 189 3.80 7.71 -21.97
N TYR A 190 4.70 6.81 -21.61
CA TYR A 190 4.42 5.70 -20.68
C TYR A 190 3.90 6.22 -19.33
N ALA A 191 4.57 7.23 -18.77
CA ALA A 191 4.17 7.83 -17.49
C ALA A 191 2.74 8.38 -17.54
N ILE A 192 2.39 9.13 -18.60
CA ILE A 192 1.06 9.70 -18.77
C ILE A 192 0.00 8.59 -18.83
N GLU A 193 0.20 7.58 -19.68
CA GLU A 193 -0.81 6.53 -19.87
C GLU A 193 -0.96 5.65 -18.62
N PHE A 194 0.15 5.23 -18.02
CA PHE A 194 0.11 4.41 -16.80
C PHE A 194 -0.58 5.14 -15.65
N VAL A 195 -0.21 6.41 -15.38
CA VAL A 195 -0.80 7.20 -14.28
C VAL A 195 -2.29 7.51 -14.54
N ASN A 196 -2.66 7.82 -15.78
CA ASN A 196 -4.06 7.99 -16.16
C ASN A 196 -4.86 6.71 -15.94
N GLY A 197 -4.33 5.56 -16.38
CA GLY A 197 -4.96 4.27 -16.16
C GLY A 197 -5.11 3.93 -14.68
N PHE A 198 -4.05 4.17 -13.90
CA PHE A 198 -3.98 3.82 -12.48
C PHE A 198 -4.86 4.69 -11.59
N GLN A 199 -4.90 6.01 -11.83
CA GLN A 199 -5.69 6.95 -11.02
C GLN A 199 -7.14 7.08 -11.48
N GLY A 200 -7.58 6.27 -12.45
CA GLY A 200 -8.97 6.28 -12.94
C GLY A 200 -9.32 7.47 -13.84
N GLY A 201 -8.39 7.90 -14.70
CA GLY A 201 -8.58 8.95 -15.70
C GLY A 201 -9.66 8.62 -16.76
N ASN A 202 -9.93 9.59 -17.64
CA ASN A 202 -11.10 9.70 -18.53
C ASN A 202 -11.31 8.62 -19.63
N TRP A 203 -10.68 7.45 -19.56
CA TRP A 203 -10.78 6.42 -20.61
C TRP A 203 -11.98 5.47 -20.46
N GLY A 204 -13.16 6.00 -20.11
CA GLY A 204 -14.43 5.28 -20.27
C GLY A 204 -14.61 4.02 -19.40
N ILE A 205 -13.78 3.83 -18.36
CA ILE A 205 -14.03 2.80 -17.34
C ILE A 205 -15.29 3.21 -16.58
N ARG A 206 -16.39 2.52 -16.86
CA ARG A 206 -17.60 2.65 -16.07
C ARG A 206 -17.32 2.11 -14.66
N HIS A 207 -17.91 2.76 -13.66
CA HIS A 207 -17.86 2.29 -12.27
C HIS A 207 -18.56 0.92 -12.04
N ASP A 208 -19.01 0.24 -13.10
CA ASP A 208 -19.66 -1.07 -13.10
C ASP A 208 -18.71 -2.24 -13.42
N GLY A 209 -17.42 -1.97 -13.69
CA GLY A 209 -16.42 -3.00 -14.00
C GLY A 209 -16.47 -3.54 -15.44
N VAL A 210 -17.24 -2.91 -16.34
CA VAL A 210 -17.33 -3.30 -17.75
C VAL A 210 -16.45 -2.40 -18.62
N TRP A 211 -15.48 -3.02 -19.32
CA TRP A 211 -14.61 -2.35 -20.30
C TRP A 211 -15.40 -1.97 -21.56
N ARG A 212 -15.26 -0.73 -22.04
CA ARG A 212 -15.77 -0.33 -23.36
C ARG A 212 -14.68 -0.48 -24.43
N GLU A 213 -15.01 -1.20 -25.48
CA GLU A 213 -14.21 -1.37 -26.70
C GLU A 213 -14.23 -0.09 -27.59
N GLU A 214 -15.04 0.92 -27.25
CA GLU A 214 -15.34 2.08 -28.10
C GLU A 214 -14.24 3.15 -28.22
N SER A 215 -13.06 2.98 -27.62
CA SER A 215 -11.96 3.96 -27.78
C SER A 215 -11.12 3.71 -29.03
N PHE A 216 -11.38 2.65 -29.80
CA PHE A 216 -10.56 2.22 -30.95
C PHE A 216 -10.79 3.02 -32.25
N GLY A 217 -11.37 4.23 -32.21
CA GLY A 217 -11.82 4.92 -33.41
C GLY A 217 -11.91 6.43 -33.32
N ARG A 218 -10.88 7.11 -32.81
CA ARG A 218 -10.71 8.55 -33.07
C ARG A 218 -9.25 9.01 -32.93
N SER A 219 -8.50 8.81 -34.00
CA SER A 219 -7.42 9.68 -34.48
C SER A 219 -7.28 9.50 -35.98
#